data_AF-A0A426Y8Z7-F1
#
_entry.id   AF-A0A426Y8Z7-F1
#
_cell.length_a   1.000
_cell.length_b   1.000
_cell.length_c   1.000
_cell.angle_alpha   90.00
_cell.angle_beta   90.00
_cell.angle_gamma   90.00
#
_symmetry.space_group_name_H-M   'P 1'
#
loop_
_entity.id
_entity.type
_entity.pdbx_description
1 polymer ?
#
loop_
_entity_poly.entity_id
_entity_poly.type
_entity_poly.pdbx_seq_one_letter_code
_entity_poly.pdbx_strand_id
1 'polypeptide(L)'
;MNQLNGSIPSSLLEKSQNGFLTLRIEGNPYLCQNGTSCKVTPSSKKKITTPVIVILCIVPVTIVLVVILIICRLKRQAQNEGFSNQAKDHRHDTLQLENRQFTYMELKNITNNFQKVLGKGGFGTVFYGCLEDGTEVAVKMRSQGSSQGTDQFLAEAQHLTRVHHRTLVSMVGYCNDGDYLALVYEYMAQGTLQDHLRG
;
A
#
# COMPACT_ATOMS: atom_id res chain seq x y z
N MET A 1 -10.08 60.76 -13.09
CA MET A 1 -10.41 59.85 -14.21
C MET A 1 -10.68 60.70 -15.43
N ASN A 2 -10.17 60.32 -16.59
CA ASN A 2 -10.38 61.08 -17.83
C ASN A 2 -11.80 60.82 -18.34
N GLN A 3 -12.41 61.82 -18.97
CA GLN A 3 -13.75 61.76 -19.54
C GLN A 3 -13.65 61.97 -21.06
N LEU A 4 -13.02 61.01 -21.74
CA LEU A 4 -12.85 61.08 -23.18
C LEU A 4 -14.18 60.68 -23.87
N ASN A 5 -14.52 61.40 -24.94
CA ASN A 5 -15.73 61.19 -25.73
C ASN A 5 -15.41 61.16 -27.23
N GLY A 6 -16.29 60.53 -28.01
CA GLY A 6 -16.17 60.47 -29.46
C GLY A 6 -15.61 59.16 -30.01
N SER A 7 -15.28 59.15 -31.30
CA SER A 7 -14.85 57.94 -32.01
C SER A 7 -13.35 57.72 -31.86
N ILE A 8 -12.94 56.44 -31.74
CA ILE A 8 -11.52 56.08 -31.69
C ILE A 8 -10.92 56.22 -33.11
N PRO A 9 -9.80 56.94 -33.29
CA PRO A 9 -9.12 57.04 -34.57
C PRO A 9 -8.73 55.66 -35.12
N SER A 10 -8.98 55.42 -36.41
CA SER A 10 -8.72 54.15 -37.08
C SER A 10 -7.27 53.69 -36.99
N SER A 11 -6.32 54.62 -37.01
CA SER A 11 -4.87 54.34 -36.87
C SER A 11 -4.50 53.70 -35.52
N LEU A 12 -5.21 54.06 -34.44
CA LEU A 12 -5.00 53.45 -33.12
C LEU A 12 -5.68 52.09 -33.02
N LEU A 13 -6.84 51.94 -33.66
CA LEU A 13 -7.55 50.67 -33.73
C LEU A 13 -6.74 49.62 -34.50
N GLU A 14 -6.17 50.02 -35.64
CA GLU A 14 -5.31 49.17 -36.47
C GLU A 14 -4.06 48.71 -35.70
N LYS A 15 -3.38 49.63 -35.02
CA LYS A 15 -2.23 49.29 -34.16
C LYS A 15 -2.62 48.36 -33.01
N SER A 16 -3.84 48.48 -32.49
CA SER A 16 -4.33 47.58 -31.46
C SER A 16 -4.65 46.19 -32.00
N GLN A 17 -5.25 46.09 -33.19
CA GLN A 17 -5.52 44.83 -33.87
C GLN A 17 -4.24 44.11 -34.29
N ASN A 18 -3.23 44.87 -34.73
CA ASN A 18 -1.92 44.35 -35.11
C ASN A 18 -1.02 44.02 -33.89
N GLY A 19 -1.53 44.14 -32.66
CA GLY A 19 -0.80 43.81 -31.44
C GLY A 19 0.29 44.82 -31.03
N PHE A 20 0.40 45.95 -31.73
CA PHE A 20 1.39 46.99 -31.47
C PHE A 20 1.04 47.88 -30.27
N LEU A 21 -0.25 47.93 -29.88
CA LEU A 21 -0.75 48.79 -28.81
C LEU A 21 -1.88 48.08 -28.03
N THR A 22 -1.90 48.23 -26.70
CA THR A 22 -3.03 47.79 -25.88
C THR A 22 -3.93 48.98 -25.54
N LEU A 23 -5.14 49.02 -26.12
CA LEU A 23 -6.15 50.05 -25.81
C LEU A 23 -6.91 49.67 -24.52
N ARG A 24 -6.85 50.54 -23.50
CA ARG A 24 -7.67 50.43 -22.27
C ARG A 24 -8.77 51.48 -22.30
N ILE A 25 -10.00 51.05 -22.60
CA ILE A 25 -11.18 51.92 -22.74
C ILE A 25 -12.01 51.94 -21.43
N GLU A 26 -11.62 51.15 -20.42
CA GLU A 26 -12.29 51.07 -19.12
C GLU A 26 -12.40 52.46 -18.47
N GLY A 27 -13.60 52.82 -18.00
CA GLY A 27 -13.89 54.10 -17.34
C GLY A 27 -14.31 55.25 -18.27
N ASN A 28 -14.35 55.05 -19.59
CA ASN A 28 -14.80 56.06 -20.57
C ASN A 28 -16.06 55.56 -21.32
N PRO A 29 -17.26 55.72 -20.74
CA PRO A 29 -18.49 55.13 -21.30
C PRO A 29 -18.97 55.78 -22.62
N TYR A 30 -18.35 56.88 -23.06
CA TYR A 30 -18.75 57.66 -24.24
C TYR A 30 -17.80 57.52 -25.44
N LEU A 31 -16.90 56.52 -25.42
CA LEU A 31 -16.02 56.21 -26.56
C LEU A 31 -16.69 55.21 -27.51
N CYS A 32 -16.68 55.51 -28.81
CA CYS A 32 -17.35 54.70 -29.83
C CYS A 32 -16.32 54.02 -30.75
N GLN A 33 -16.37 52.68 -30.84
CA GLN A 33 -15.38 51.86 -31.56
C GLN A 33 -15.64 51.76 -33.07
N ASN A 34 -16.91 51.88 -33.49
CA ASN A 34 -17.32 51.93 -34.89
C ASN A 34 -18.41 53.01 -35.02
N GLY A 35 -18.20 53.96 -35.93
CA GLY A 35 -18.92 55.23 -36.02
C GLY A 35 -20.42 55.19 -36.36
N THR A 36 -21.16 54.14 -36.00
CA THR A 36 -22.59 54.01 -36.35
C THR A 36 -23.54 53.73 -35.18
N SER A 37 -23.09 53.45 -33.95
CA SER A 37 -23.98 53.48 -32.77
C SER A 37 -23.22 53.38 -31.45
N CYS A 38 -23.39 54.37 -30.58
CA CYS A 38 -22.84 54.34 -29.22
C CYS A 38 -23.82 53.60 -28.30
N LYS A 39 -23.71 52.27 -28.25
CA LYS A 39 -24.39 51.44 -27.25
C LYS A 39 -23.51 51.28 -26.01
N VAL A 40 -24.09 51.53 -24.84
CA VAL A 40 -23.48 51.24 -23.53
C VAL A 40 -23.07 49.77 -23.49
N THR A 41 -21.78 49.48 -23.49
CA THR A 41 -21.29 48.12 -23.25
C THR A 41 -21.34 47.84 -21.74
N PRO A 42 -22.09 46.83 -21.27
CA PRO A 42 -22.03 46.45 -19.87
C PRO A 42 -20.64 45.89 -19.56
N SER A 43 -20.05 46.35 -18.46
CA SER A 43 -18.79 45.89 -17.89
C SER A 43 -18.75 44.36 -17.82
N SER A 44 -17.96 43.74 -18.70
CA SER A 44 -17.70 42.30 -18.63
C SER A 44 -16.71 42.06 -17.49
N LYS A 45 -17.19 41.47 -16.38
CA LYS A 45 -16.32 40.87 -15.37
C LYS A 45 -15.36 39.92 -16.07
N LYS A 46 -14.05 40.10 -15.85
CA LYS A 46 -13.00 39.26 -16.45
C LYS A 46 -13.30 37.80 -16.11
N LYS A 47 -13.61 36.99 -17.12
CA LYS A 47 -13.73 35.54 -16.96
C LYS A 47 -12.31 35.00 -16.75
N ILE A 48 -12.06 34.48 -15.56
CA ILE A 48 -10.82 33.76 -15.24
C ILE A 48 -10.80 32.53 -16.16
N THR A 49 -9.78 32.45 -17.00
CA THR A 49 -9.61 31.41 -18.00
C THR A 49 -9.35 30.06 -17.33
N THR A 50 -9.98 29.02 -17.85
CA THR A 50 -10.03 27.64 -17.33
C THR A 50 -8.70 26.91 -17.08
N PRO A 51 -7.52 27.21 -17.70
CA PRO A 51 -6.32 26.42 -17.40
C PRO A 51 -5.72 26.65 -16.00
N VAL A 52 -6.03 27.78 -15.34
CA VAL A 52 -5.44 28.07 -14.01
C VAL A 52 -6.10 27.26 -12.90
N ILE A 53 -7.40 27.00 -13.00
CA ILE A 53 -8.16 26.25 -11.99
C ILE A 53 -7.78 24.75 -12.02
N VAL A 54 -7.54 24.20 -13.20
CA VAL A 54 -7.13 22.80 -13.38
C VAL A 54 -5.77 22.53 -12.74
N ILE A 55 -4.81 23.45 -12.88
CA ILE A 55 -3.47 23.32 -12.28
C ILE A 55 -3.54 23.43 -10.74
N LEU A 56 -4.40 24.30 -10.20
CA LEU A 56 -4.54 24.48 -8.76
C LEU A 56 -5.10 23.25 -8.03
N CYS A 57 -5.93 22.44 -8.70
CA CYS A 57 -6.54 21.24 -8.10
C CYS A 57 -5.73 19.96 -8.34
N ILE A 58 -5.08 19.80 -9.50
CA ILE A 58 -4.35 18.56 -9.82
C ILE A 58 -3.03 18.46 -9.07
N VAL A 59 -2.29 19.58 -8.95
CA VAL A 59 -0.99 19.60 -8.28
C VAL A 59 -1.07 19.13 -6.81
N PRO A 60 -1.97 19.63 -5.94
CA PRO A 60 -2.05 19.16 -4.56
C PRO A 60 -2.49 17.70 -4.46
N VAL A 61 -3.41 17.23 -5.31
CA VAL A 61 -3.86 15.84 -5.31
C VAL A 61 -2.72 14.90 -5.67
N THR A 62 -1.94 15.21 -6.70
CA THR A 62 -0.78 14.39 -7.10
C THR A 62 0.32 14.37 -6.02
N ILE A 63 0.59 15.52 -5.36
CA ILE A 63 1.56 15.60 -4.26
C ILE A 63 1.10 14.74 -3.07
N VAL A 64 -0.17 14.84 -2.67
CA VAL A 64 -0.72 14.01 -1.57
C VAL A 64 -0.61 12.52 -1.90
N LEU A 65 -0.93 12.11 -3.12
CA LEU A 65 -0.84 10.71 -3.56
C LEU A 65 0.62 10.20 -3.51
N VAL A 66 1.58 11.00 -3.97
CA VAL A 66 3.01 10.67 -3.92
C VAL A 66 3.51 10.61 -2.47
N VAL A 67 3.13 11.55 -1.61
CA VAL A 67 3.47 11.54 -0.18
C VAL A 67 2.89 10.31 0.52
N ILE A 68 1.64 9.94 0.24
CA ILE A 68 1.02 8.72 0.76
C ILE A 68 1.82 7.49 0.29
N LEU A 69 2.17 7.41 -0.99
CA LEU A 69 2.98 6.30 -1.52
C LEU A 69 4.36 6.24 -0.86
N ILE A 70 5.04 7.37 -0.66
CA ILE A 70 6.33 7.44 0.04
C ILE A 70 6.16 6.99 1.50
N ILE A 71 5.17 7.50 2.23
CA ILE A 71 4.90 7.08 3.61
C ILE A 71 4.55 5.59 3.69
N CYS A 72 3.75 5.06 2.75
CA CYS A 72 3.44 3.63 2.68
C CYS A 72 4.67 2.78 2.38
N ARG A 73 5.58 3.25 1.51
CA ARG A 73 6.84 2.57 1.20
C ARG A 73 7.81 2.63 2.39
N LEU A 74 7.93 3.77 3.05
CA LEU A 74 8.76 3.96 4.25
C LEU A 74 8.22 3.16 5.44
N LYS A 75 6.90 3.11 5.65
CA LYS A 75 6.28 2.25 6.67
C LYS A 75 6.42 0.77 6.35
N ARG A 76 6.30 0.37 5.08
CA ARG A 76 6.60 -1.01 4.65
C ARG A 76 8.07 -1.37 4.87
N GLN A 77 8.99 -0.43 4.69
CA GLN A 77 10.42 -0.65 4.92
C GLN A 77 10.76 -0.67 6.42
N ALA A 78 10.11 0.16 7.24
CA ALA A 78 10.25 0.14 8.70
C ALA A 78 9.63 -1.12 9.34
N GLN A 79 8.63 -1.75 8.70
CA GLN A 79 8.13 -3.06 9.10
C GLN A 79 9.06 -4.22 8.73
N ASN A 80 10.08 -3.99 7.89
CA ASN A 80 11.11 -4.99 7.56
C ASN A 80 12.31 -4.96 8.52
N GLU A 81 12.45 -3.95 9.38
CA GLU A 81 13.58 -3.84 10.34
C GLU A 81 13.08 -3.59 11.77
N GLY A 82 12.27 -4.52 12.30
CA GLY A 82 11.73 -4.36 13.65
C GLY A 82 11.07 -5.60 14.24
N PHE A 83 11.79 -6.73 14.30
CA PHE A 83 11.48 -7.77 15.27
C PHE A 83 12.77 -8.28 15.92
N SER A 84 13.41 -7.39 16.66
CA SER A 84 14.35 -7.79 17.71
C SER A 84 14.02 -7.01 18.97
N ASN A 85 14.20 -7.70 20.09
CA ASN A 85 14.11 -7.28 21.49
C ASN A 85 12.76 -7.61 22.14
N GLN A 86 12.71 -8.67 22.94
CA GLN A 86 13.10 -8.55 24.35
C GLN A 86 13.07 -9.93 25.04
N ALA A 87 14.22 -10.32 25.59
CA ALA A 87 14.32 -11.46 26.50
C ALA A 87 13.92 -11.05 27.94
N LYS A 88 13.43 -12.06 28.67
CA LYS A 88 13.21 -12.19 30.14
C LYS A 88 11.81 -11.85 30.65
N ASP A 89 11.04 -12.88 31.01
CA ASP A 89 10.71 -13.16 32.42
C ASP A 89 10.21 -14.62 32.59
N HIS A 90 10.68 -15.28 33.63
CA HIS A 90 10.27 -16.63 34.02
C HIS A 90 8.88 -16.59 34.66
N ARG A 91 7.82 -17.01 33.95
CA ARG A 91 6.60 -17.61 34.51
C ARG A 91 5.68 -18.13 33.39
N HIS A 92 5.30 -19.41 33.50
CA HIS A 92 4.30 -20.17 32.74
C HIS A 92 4.74 -20.86 31.43
N ASP A 93 5.09 -22.14 31.57
CA ASP A 93 5.67 -23.08 30.59
C ASP A 93 4.69 -23.57 29.50
N THR A 94 3.62 -22.83 29.22
CA THR A 94 2.59 -23.25 28.24
C THR A 94 2.25 -22.14 27.24
N LEU A 95 2.62 -20.89 27.53
CA LEU A 95 2.38 -19.73 26.66
C LEU A 95 3.61 -19.34 25.81
N GLN A 96 4.79 -19.91 26.10
CA GLN A 96 6.01 -19.64 25.34
C GLN A 96 6.08 -20.38 24.01
N LEU A 97 5.29 -21.45 23.85
CA LEU A 97 5.28 -22.23 22.63
C LEU A 97 4.60 -21.48 21.46
N GLU A 98 3.79 -20.45 21.72
CA GLU A 98 2.97 -19.88 20.64
C GLU A 98 3.74 -18.98 19.62
N ASN A 99 5.04 -18.73 19.80
CA ASN A 99 5.80 -17.87 18.87
C ASN A 99 7.33 -18.14 18.87
N ARG A 100 7.78 -19.39 19.09
CA ARG A 100 9.22 -19.70 19.04
C ARG A 100 9.77 -19.49 17.62
N GLN A 101 10.89 -18.78 17.51
CA GLN A 101 11.65 -18.71 16.26
C GLN A 101 12.63 -19.89 16.19
N PHE A 102 12.56 -20.66 15.11
CA PHE A 102 13.46 -21.76 14.80
C PHE A 102 14.44 -21.37 13.69
N THR A 103 15.65 -21.89 13.77
CA THR A 103 16.62 -21.88 12.68
C THR A 103 16.34 -23.02 11.69
N TYR A 104 16.85 -22.91 10.47
CA TYR A 104 16.72 -23.99 9.49
C TYR A 104 17.41 -25.28 9.98
N MET A 105 18.53 -25.16 10.71
CA MET A 105 19.23 -26.30 11.30
C MET A 105 18.41 -27.00 12.38
N GLU A 106 17.71 -26.26 13.25
CA GLU A 106 16.78 -26.86 14.22
C GLU A 106 15.65 -27.59 13.51
N LEU A 107 15.03 -26.97 12.49
CA LEU A 107 13.98 -27.63 11.71
C LEU A 107 14.48 -28.91 11.04
N LYS A 108 15.68 -28.87 10.47
CA LYS A 108 16.32 -30.04 9.87
C LYS A 108 16.56 -31.14 10.92
N ASN A 109 16.92 -30.78 12.14
CA ASN A 109 17.13 -31.74 13.23
C ASN A 109 15.81 -32.38 13.66
N ILE A 110 14.80 -31.58 14.02
CA ILE A 110 13.51 -32.07 14.55
C ILE A 110 12.72 -32.87 13.50
N THR A 111 12.97 -32.63 12.20
CA THR A 111 12.32 -33.37 11.09
C THR A 111 13.14 -34.55 10.56
N ASN A 112 14.26 -34.89 11.22
CA ASN A 112 15.21 -35.90 10.76
C ASN A 112 15.60 -35.72 9.28
N ASN A 113 16.12 -34.54 8.94
CA ASN A 113 16.44 -34.11 7.58
C ASN A 113 15.23 -34.11 6.61
N PHE A 114 14.05 -33.67 7.09
CA PHE A 114 12.83 -33.58 6.30
C PHE A 114 12.40 -34.94 5.68
N GLN A 115 12.65 -36.04 6.38
CA GLN A 115 12.47 -37.40 5.85
C GLN A 115 11.00 -37.78 5.65
N LYS A 116 10.13 -37.44 6.62
CA LYS A 116 8.72 -37.87 6.64
C LYS A 116 7.81 -36.73 6.18
N VAL A 117 7.28 -36.87 4.97
CA VAL A 117 6.28 -35.94 4.41
C VAL A 117 4.89 -36.31 4.91
N LEU A 118 4.17 -35.32 5.45
CA LEU A 118 2.76 -35.42 5.83
C LEU A 118 1.83 -34.97 4.70
N GLY A 119 2.27 -34.02 3.87
CA GLY A 119 1.47 -33.53 2.75
C GLY A 119 2.25 -32.60 1.82
N LYS A 120 1.77 -32.46 0.59
CA LYS A 120 2.32 -31.55 -0.43
C LYS A 120 1.19 -30.78 -1.10
N GLY A 121 1.37 -29.49 -1.30
CA GLY A 121 0.40 -28.64 -2.01
C GLY A 121 1.05 -27.39 -2.59
N GLY A 122 0.24 -26.50 -3.17
CA GLY A 122 0.73 -25.27 -3.79
C GLY A 122 1.45 -24.31 -2.83
N PHE A 123 1.21 -24.45 -1.51
CA PHE A 123 1.81 -23.63 -0.46
C PHE A 123 3.09 -24.21 0.12
N GLY A 124 3.53 -25.38 -0.36
CA GLY A 124 4.75 -26.04 0.08
C GLY A 124 4.55 -27.48 0.55
N THR A 125 5.54 -27.97 1.29
CA THR A 125 5.56 -29.35 1.80
C THR A 125 5.47 -29.32 3.32
N VAL A 126 4.60 -30.16 3.87
CA VAL A 126 4.46 -30.37 5.31
C VAL A 126 5.23 -31.62 5.70
N PHE A 127 6.12 -31.49 6.67
CA PHE A 127 6.92 -32.57 7.21
C PHE A 127 6.53 -32.85 8.65
N TYR A 128 6.70 -34.09 9.07
CA TYR A 128 6.59 -34.48 10.47
C TYR A 128 7.90 -34.14 11.20
N GLY A 129 7.79 -33.70 12.44
CA GLY A 129 8.93 -33.52 13.34
C GLY A 129 8.59 -33.83 14.79
N CYS A 130 9.62 -33.89 15.62
CA CYS A 130 9.51 -34.09 17.06
C CYS A 130 10.49 -33.15 17.78
N LEU A 131 9.99 -32.34 18.71
CA LEU A 131 10.81 -31.47 19.56
C LEU A 131 11.55 -32.28 20.63
N GLU A 132 12.54 -31.65 21.27
CA GLU A 132 13.37 -32.28 22.31
C GLU A 132 12.57 -32.75 23.54
N ASP A 133 11.45 -32.07 23.82
CA ASP A 133 10.51 -32.41 24.89
C ASP A 133 9.53 -33.54 24.51
N GLY A 134 9.63 -34.08 23.30
CA GLY A 134 8.76 -35.12 22.77
C GLY A 134 7.49 -34.60 22.09
N THR A 135 7.30 -33.29 21.98
CA THR A 135 6.14 -32.70 21.30
C THR A 135 6.21 -32.99 19.79
N GLU A 136 5.20 -33.69 19.27
CA GLU A 136 5.07 -33.95 17.83
C GLU A 136 4.58 -32.71 17.09
N VAL A 137 5.23 -32.38 15.96
CA VAL A 137 4.95 -31.15 15.20
C VAL A 137 4.80 -31.40 13.71
N ALA A 138 4.05 -30.53 13.05
CA ALA A 138 3.96 -30.42 11.60
C ALA A 138 4.70 -29.16 11.13
N VAL A 139 5.76 -29.36 10.32
CA VAL A 139 6.62 -28.29 9.77
C VAL A 139 6.25 -28.03 8.32
N LYS A 140 5.55 -26.94 8.05
CA LYS A 140 5.18 -26.50 6.70
C LYS A 140 6.29 -25.62 6.12
N MET A 141 7.09 -26.21 5.24
CA MET A 141 8.15 -25.51 4.50
C MET A 141 7.56 -24.79 3.30
N ARG A 142 7.91 -23.53 3.11
CA ARG A 142 7.55 -22.77 1.93
C ARG A 142 8.21 -23.35 0.67
N SER A 143 7.51 -23.32 -0.46
CA SER A 143 8.09 -23.66 -1.76
C SER A 143 9.08 -22.56 -2.23
N GLN A 144 10.29 -22.95 -2.63
CA GLN A 144 11.33 -22.02 -3.12
C GLN A 144 11.06 -21.42 -4.52
N GLY A 145 9.94 -21.79 -5.18
CA GLY A 145 9.67 -21.42 -6.58
C GLY A 145 8.80 -20.19 -6.83
N SER A 146 8.24 -19.54 -5.80
CA SER A 146 7.29 -18.44 -6.02
C SER A 146 7.57 -17.24 -5.13
N SER A 147 8.03 -16.13 -5.73
CA SER A 147 8.02 -14.80 -5.10
C SER A 147 6.61 -14.38 -4.65
N GLN A 148 5.58 -14.92 -5.31
CA GLN A 148 4.16 -14.72 -5.00
C GLN A 148 3.67 -15.44 -3.73
N GLY A 149 4.41 -16.44 -3.23
CA GLY A 149 4.06 -17.16 -2.01
C GLY A 149 4.52 -16.48 -0.70
N THR A 150 5.42 -15.48 -0.76
CA THR A 150 5.92 -14.79 0.44
C THR A 150 4.81 -14.10 1.18
N ASP A 151 4.00 -13.32 0.45
CA ASP A 151 2.95 -12.51 1.05
C ASP A 151 1.82 -13.39 1.61
N GLN A 152 1.56 -14.54 1.00
CA GLN A 152 0.55 -15.50 1.47
C GLN A 152 1.03 -16.28 2.69
N PHE A 153 2.29 -16.70 2.68
CA PHE A 153 2.94 -17.36 3.82
C PHE A 153 3.06 -16.41 5.02
N LEU A 154 3.42 -15.14 4.76
CA LEU A 154 3.48 -14.09 5.77
C LEU A 154 2.08 -13.69 6.25
N ALA A 155 1.08 -13.68 5.37
CA ALA A 155 -0.32 -13.46 5.76
C ALA A 155 -0.86 -14.60 6.63
N GLU A 156 -0.49 -15.85 6.34
CA GLU A 156 -0.82 -17.00 7.19
C GLU A 156 -0.17 -16.85 8.57
N ALA A 157 1.14 -16.52 8.61
CA ALA A 157 1.84 -16.23 9.87
C ALA A 157 1.17 -15.08 10.65
N GLN A 158 0.85 -13.96 9.98
CA GLN A 158 0.24 -12.77 10.60
C GLN A 158 -1.21 -12.97 11.04
N HIS A 159 -2.00 -13.78 10.33
CA HIS A 159 -3.38 -14.08 10.73
C HIS A 159 -3.43 -15.00 11.95
N LEU A 160 -2.51 -15.96 12.02
CA LEU A 160 -2.48 -16.92 13.14
C LEU A 160 -2.04 -16.26 14.46
N THR A 161 -1.26 -15.18 14.42
CA THR A 161 -0.93 -14.39 15.62
C THR A 161 -2.12 -13.58 16.16
N ARG A 162 -3.17 -13.33 15.36
CA ARG A 162 -4.28 -12.42 15.74
C ARG A 162 -5.60 -13.13 16.03
N VAL A 163 -5.76 -14.38 15.60
CA VAL A 163 -7.00 -15.14 15.77
C VAL A 163 -6.83 -16.16 16.90
N HIS A 164 -6.69 -15.67 18.14
CA HIS A 164 -6.88 -16.45 19.38
C HIS A 164 -8.37 -16.72 19.63
N HIS A 165 -9.10 -17.14 18.61
CA HIS A 165 -10.50 -17.51 18.78
C HIS A 165 -10.80 -18.76 17.94
N ARG A 166 -10.48 -19.91 18.53
CA ARG A 166 -11.04 -21.22 18.14
C ARG A 166 -10.66 -21.69 16.72
N THR A 167 -9.36 -21.65 16.38
CA THR A 167 -8.82 -22.37 15.20
C THR A 167 -8.12 -23.67 15.62
N LEU A 168 -8.34 -24.71 14.81
CA LEU A 168 -8.15 -26.13 15.11
C LEU A 168 -6.70 -26.65 15.15
N VAL A 169 -5.66 -25.81 15.11
CA VAL A 169 -4.26 -26.27 15.25
C VAL A 169 -3.45 -25.20 15.96
N SER A 170 -2.85 -25.56 17.10
CA SER A 170 -1.98 -24.70 17.89
C SER A 170 -0.68 -24.41 17.13
N MET A 171 -0.31 -23.13 17.00
CA MET A 171 0.97 -22.72 16.40
C MET A 171 2.07 -22.88 17.46
N VAL A 172 3.15 -23.54 17.07
CA VAL A 172 4.34 -23.80 17.91
C VAL A 172 5.48 -22.82 17.57
N GLY A 173 5.44 -22.22 16.39
CA GLY A 173 6.42 -21.22 16.00
C GLY A 173 6.63 -21.10 14.51
N TYR A 174 7.74 -20.47 14.14
CA TYR A 174 8.08 -20.19 12.74
C TYR A 174 9.60 -20.20 12.53
N CYS A 175 10.01 -20.33 11.28
CA CYS A 175 11.38 -20.14 10.82
C CYS A 175 11.41 -19.07 9.75
N ASN A 176 12.37 -18.15 9.89
CA ASN A 176 12.71 -17.13 8.91
C ASN A 176 14.25 -17.01 8.91
N ASP A 177 14.89 -17.91 8.18
CA ASP A 177 16.35 -18.08 8.15
C ASP A 177 16.83 -17.96 6.69
N GLY A 178 17.16 -16.74 6.27
CA GLY A 178 17.52 -16.43 4.89
C GLY A 178 16.37 -16.75 3.91
N ASP A 179 16.62 -17.69 3.00
CA ASP A 179 15.62 -18.15 2.02
C ASP A 179 14.69 -19.25 2.57
N TYR A 180 14.92 -19.71 3.81
CA TYR A 180 14.15 -20.76 4.45
C TYR A 180 13.05 -20.17 5.34
N LEU A 181 11.81 -20.35 4.90
CA LEU A 181 10.60 -19.93 5.61
C LEU A 181 9.77 -21.17 5.96
N ALA A 182 9.40 -21.32 7.24
CA ALA A 182 8.55 -22.42 7.67
C ALA A 182 7.62 -22.04 8.83
N LEU A 183 6.48 -22.73 8.91
CA LEU A 183 5.55 -22.64 10.04
C LEU A 183 5.54 -23.98 10.78
N VAL A 184 5.54 -23.92 12.09
CA VAL A 184 5.55 -25.09 12.98
C VAL A 184 4.25 -25.11 13.75
N TYR A 185 3.56 -26.24 13.66
CA TYR A 185 2.27 -26.49 14.30
C TYR A 185 2.34 -27.75 15.14
N GLU A 186 1.44 -27.89 16.10
CA GLU A 186 1.21 -29.18 16.74
C GLU A 186 0.73 -30.22 15.71
N TYR A 187 1.28 -31.43 15.80
CA TYR A 187 0.89 -32.52 14.94
C TYR A 187 -0.48 -33.08 15.35
N MET A 188 -1.41 -33.17 14.39
CA MET A 188 -2.74 -33.73 14.61
C MET A 188 -2.79 -35.20 14.17
N ALA A 189 -2.62 -36.12 15.13
CA ALA A 189 -2.61 -37.55 14.87
C ALA A 189 -3.96 -38.13 14.35
N GLN A 190 -5.08 -37.43 14.54
CA GLN A 190 -6.42 -37.90 14.14
C GLN A 190 -6.78 -37.64 12.66
N GLY A 191 -5.82 -37.22 11.83
CA GLY A 191 -6.02 -37.02 10.40
C GLY A 191 -6.74 -35.73 10.05
N THR A 192 -7.03 -35.54 8.77
CA THR A 192 -7.67 -34.32 8.26
C THR A 192 -9.18 -34.40 8.39
N LEU A 193 -9.88 -33.26 8.45
CA LEU A 193 -11.35 -33.23 8.40
C LEU A 193 -11.91 -33.99 7.18
N GLN A 194 -11.13 -34.07 6.09
CA GLN A 194 -11.50 -34.80 4.89
C GLN A 194 -11.62 -36.32 5.12
N ASP A 195 -10.88 -36.87 6.07
CA ASP A 195 -10.96 -38.29 6.45
C ASP A 195 -12.24 -38.57 7.26
N HIS A 196 -12.78 -37.57 7.95
CA HIS A 196 -14.00 -37.68 8.76
C HIS A 196 -15.29 -37.36 7.98
N LEU A 197 -15.18 -36.76 6.78
CA LEU A 197 -16.30 -36.40 5.92
C LEU A 197 -16.60 -37.43 4.83
N ARG A 198 -15.86 -38.55 4.78
CA ARG A 198 -16.10 -39.69 3.87
C ARG A 198 -16.92 -40.83 4.51
N GLY A 199 -17.54 -40.57 5.65
CA GLY A 199 -18.54 -41.45 6.26
C GLY A 199 -19.88 -41.37 5.56
#